data_AF-A0A3D4QTM1-F1
#
_entry.id   AF-A0A3D4QTM1-F1
#
_cell.length_a   1.000
_cell.length_b   1.000
_cell.length_c   1.000
_cell.angle_alpha   90.00
_cell.angle_beta   90.00
_cell.angle_gamma   90.00
#
_symmetry.space_group_name_H-M   'P 1'
#
loop_
_entity.id
_entity.type
_entity.pdbx_description
1 polymer ?
#
loop_
_entity_poly.entity_id
_entity_poly.type
_entity_poly.pdbx_seq_one_letter_code
_entity_poly.pdbx_strand_id
1 'polypeptide(L)'
;AQYMMGENCNYMKPYMLIQEMVREGVFGDVFYTEGEYIHDCRDLLYKTPWRREYVYEKRGVTYGTHSLGPILNWMEGDRVESVCCAGSGRHNRDLKGKEMAGDDVAVMLCKTVKGHLIKIRTDFASPHPYSLNFTLQGTNAAYEGSHFSKNQDDIDFIWINEESEKGRWDSLSKYEEKYTPKLWRDIDEKARTSGHGGSDVAIMTDFIDSLYEGRTVPIDIYKSLDMTLPGLVSQESILENGVWLPVPDPREW
;
A
#
# COMPACT_ATOMS: atom_id res chain seq x y z
N ALA A 1 -19.47 2.16 -19.45
CA ALA A 1 -18.59 1.06 -19.02
C ALA A 1 -17.76 1.56 -17.85
N GLN A 2 -17.49 0.71 -16.85
CA GLN A 2 -16.64 1.06 -15.72
C GLN A 2 -15.29 0.34 -15.85
N TYR A 3 -14.22 0.99 -15.41
CA TYR A 3 -12.88 0.42 -15.29
C TYR A 3 -12.48 0.46 -13.82
N MET A 4 -11.98 -0.66 -13.29
CA MET A 4 -11.46 -0.73 -11.93
C MET A 4 -10.10 -1.42 -11.94
N MET A 5 -9.10 -0.79 -11.33
CA MET A 5 -7.82 -1.46 -11.09
C MET A 5 -7.95 -2.44 -9.94
N GLY A 6 -7.41 -3.65 -10.14
CA GLY A 6 -7.43 -4.74 -9.17
C GLY A 6 -6.43 -4.58 -8.03
N GLU A 7 -6.40 -3.42 -7.37
CA GLU A 7 -5.55 -3.18 -6.19
C GLU A 7 -6.21 -3.77 -4.94
N ASN A 8 -5.94 -5.05 -4.71
CA ASN A 8 -6.53 -5.84 -3.63
C ASN A 8 -6.03 -5.44 -2.23
N CYS A 9 -4.86 -4.80 -2.08
CA CYS A 9 -4.42 -4.34 -0.76
C CYS A 9 -5.38 -3.31 -0.16
N ASN A 10 -6.04 -2.48 -0.98
CA ASN A 10 -7.08 -1.56 -0.53
C ASN A 10 -8.23 -2.26 0.21
N TYR A 11 -8.40 -3.55 -0.04
CA TYR A 11 -9.47 -4.37 0.49
C TYR A 11 -9.04 -5.28 1.64
N MET A 12 -7.79 -5.23 2.09
CA MET A 12 -7.38 -6.00 3.26
C MET A 12 -8.11 -5.49 4.50
N LYS A 13 -8.68 -6.42 5.29
CA LYS A 13 -9.49 -6.12 6.47
C LYS A 13 -8.86 -5.09 7.42
N PRO A 14 -7.60 -5.21 7.86
CA PRO A 14 -7.02 -4.20 8.77
C PRO A 14 -7.00 -2.81 8.14
N TYR A 15 -6.68 -2.68 6.86
CA TYR A 15 -6.57 -1.37 6.21
C TYR A 15 -7.92 -0.72 5.95
N MET A 16 -8.95 -1.51 5.63
CA MET A 16 -10.32 -0.98 5.56
C MET A 16 -10.85 -0.60 6.94
N LEU A 17 -10.47 -1.32 8.00
CA LEU A 17 -10.83 -0.95 9.36
C LEU A 17 -10.18 0.38 9.76
N ILE A 18 -8.89 0.57 9.48
CA ILE A 18 -8.20 1.85 9.69
C ILE A 18 -8.85 2.95 8.88
N GLN A 19 -9.28 2.68 7.64
CA GLN A 19 -10.02 3.65 6.82
C GLN A 19 -11.30 4.13 7.51
N GLU A 20 -12.10 3.23 8.09
CA GLU A 20 -13.30 3.62 8.83
C GLU A 20 -12.96 4.39 10.11
N MET A 21 -11.89 4.03 10.82
CA MET A 21 -11.43 4.78 11.99
C MET A 21 -10.96 6.20 11.64
N VAL A 22 -10.30 6.38 10.50
CA VAL A 22 -9.93 7.72 10.00
C VAL A 22 -11.18 8.53 9.65
N ARG A 23 -12.17 7.93 8.97
CA ARG A 23 -13.44 8.59 8.62
C ARG A 23 -14.24 9.03 9.84
N GLU A 24 -14.22 8.24 10.92
CA GLU A 24 -14.85 8.54 12.20
C GLU A 24 -14.02 9.52 13.06
N GLY A 25 -12.89 10.03 12.55
CA GLY A 25 -12.08 11.05 13.20
C GLY A 25 -11.17 10.53 14.32
N VAL A 26 -11.00 9.21 14.47
CA VAL A 26 -10.19 8.61 15.55
C VAL A 26 -8.74 9.10 15.51
N PHE A 27 -8.19 9.27 14.30
CA PHE A 27 -6.81 9.73 14.10
C PHE A 27 -6.64 11.25 14.22
N GLY A 28 -7.74 12.01 14.25
CA GLY A 28 -7.68 13.47 14.06
C GLY A 28 -7.12 13.82 12.69
N ASP A 29 -6.20 14.80 12.65
CA ASP A 29 -5.53 15.20 11.42
C ASP A 29 -4.39 14.22 11.12
N VAL A 30 -4.55 13.41 10.07
CA VAL A 30 -3.49 12.55 9.54
C VAL A 30 -2.42 13.42 8.88
N PHE A 31 -1.13 13.16 9.14
CA PHE A 31 -0.04 13.95 8.56
C PHE A 31 1.16 13.16 8.05
N TYR A 32 1.31 11.90 8.47
CA TYR A 32 2.41 11.05 8.06
C TYR A 32 1.98 9.59 7.93
N THR A 33 2.55 8.88 6.96
CA THR A 33 2.32 7.46 6.78
C THR A 33 3.46 6.81 6.00
N GLU A 34 3.62 5.51 6.20
CA GLU A 34 4.56 4.68 5.48
C GLU A 34 3.86 3.44 4.94
N GLY A 35 4.39 2.91 3.85
CA GLY A 35 4.01 1.60 3.35
C GLY A 35 5.14 1.00 2.54
N GLU A 36 5.25 -0.31 2.57
CA GLU A 36 6.33 -1.05 1.93
C GLU A 36 5.77 -2.19 1.08
N TYR A 37 6.56 -2.68 0.15
CA TYR A 37 6.34 -3.95 -0.51
C TYR A 37 7.66 -4.72 -0.48
N ILE A 38 7.83 -5.52 0.56
CA ILE A 38 9.00 -6.37 0.76
C ILE A 38 8.57 -7.80 0.50
N HIS A 39 9.07 -8.38 -0.58
CA HIS A 39 8.70 -9.73 -0.97
C HIS A 39 9.82 -10.36 -1.79
N ASP A 40 10.50 -11.35 -1.23
CA ASP A 40 11.45 -12.16 -2.01
C ASP A 40 10.71 -12.95 -3.11
N CYS A 41 10.62 -12.34 -4.29
CA CYS A 41 9.90 -12.84 -5.45
C CYS A 41 10.86 -13.36 -6.54
N ARG A 42 12.11 -13.65 -6.20
CA ARG A 42 13.14 -14.00 -7.21
C ARG A 42 12.80 -15.26 -8.01
N ASP A 43 11.90 -16.12 -7.52
CA ASP A 43 11.38 -17.25 -8.28
C ASP A 43 10.48 -16.81 -9.46
N LEU A 44 9.81 -15.66 -9.33
CA LEU A 44 8.94 -15.09 -10.36
C LEU A 44 9.72 -14.61 -11.59
N LEU A 45 11.03 -14.37 -11.49
CA LEU A 45 11.89 -14.12 -12.65
C LEU A 45 11.86 -15.26 -13.67
N TYR A 46 11.50 -16.48 -13.26
CA TYR A 46 11.43 -17.65 -14.13
C TYR A 46 10.00 -18.02 -14.54
N LYS A 47 9.01 -17.69 -13.71
CA LYS A 47 7.59 -17.92 -13.99
C LYS A 47 6.99 -16.82 -14.87
N THR A 48 7.47 -15.60 -14.71
CA THR A 48 7.03 -14.39 -15.42
C THR A 48 8.24 -13.60 -15.91
N PRO A 49 8.91 -14.05 -17.00
CA PRO A 49 10.23 -13.54 -17.38
C PRO A 49 10.29 -12.04 -17.67
N TRP A 50 9.18 -11.43 -18.10
CA TRP A 50 9.07 -9.99 -18.33
C TRP A 50 9.36 -9.17 -17.06
N ARG A 51 9.12 -9.72 -15.85
CA ARG A 51 9.42 -9.02 -14.59
C ARG A 51 10.89 -8.67 -14.45
N ARG A 52 11.78 -9.44 -15.10
CA ARG A 52 13.21 -9.12 -15.09
C ARG A 52 13.43 -7.70 -15.61
N GLU A 53 12.95 -7.43 -16.81
CA GLU A 53 13.13 -6.14 -17.47
C GLU A 53 12.36 -5.01 -16.79
N TYR A 54 11.09 -5.23 -16.43
CA TYR A 54 10.19 -4.14 -16.00
C TYR A 54 10.13 -3.90 -14.50
N VAL A 55 10.52 -4.87 -13.68
CA VAL A 55 10.44 -4.77 -12.21
C VAL A 55 11.83 -4.81 -11.58
N TYR A 56 12.65 -5.82 -11.90
CA TYR A 56 13.95 -6.06 -11.26
C TYR A 56 15.11 -5.28 -11.89
N GLU A 57 14.99 -4.86 -13.14
CA GLU A 57 16.05 -4.15 -13.87
C GLU A 57 15.73 -2.67 -14.10
N LYS A 58 14.58 -2.19 -13.60
CA LYS A 58 14.25 -0.76 -13.50
C LYS A 58 14.64 -0.23 -12.13
N ARG A 59 15.14 1.00 -12.10
CA ARG A 59 15.46 1.73 -10.87
C ARG A 59 14.25 2.56 -10.45
N GLY A 60 13.99 2.67 -9.15
CA GLY A 60 12.84 3.38 -8.58
C GLY A 60 11.79 2.43 -7.98
N VAL A 61 10.68 2.99 -7.53
CA VAL A 61 9.56 2.24 -6.92
C VAL A 61 8.65 1.70 -8.03
N THR A 62 8.91 0.47 -8.46
CA THR A 62 8.24 -0.17 -9.62
C THR A 62 6.92 -0.86 -9.28
N TYR A 63 6.61 -1.04 -7.99
CA TYR A 63 5.40 -1.72 -7.52
C TYR A 63 4.84 -1.06 -6.25
N GLY A 64 4.69 0.25 -6.30
CA GLY A 64 4.26 1.06 -5.15
C GLY A 64 2.75 1.02 -4.86
N THR A 65 1.92 0.43 -5.73
CA THR A 65 0.46 0.52 -5.64
C THR A 65 -0.11 -0.19 -4.42
N HIS A 66 0.44 -1.37 -4.06
CA HIS A 66 0.03 -2.10 -2.86
C HIS A 66 0.24 -1.29 -1.56
N SER A 67 1.15 -0.32 -1.58
CA SER A 67 1.41 0.60 -0.47
C SER A 67 0.61 1.91 -0.63
N LEU A 68 0.69 2.58 -1.77
CA LEU A 68 0.02 3.86 -2.01
C LEU A 68 -1.50 3.75 -2.02
N GLY A 69 -2.07 2.64 -2.48
CA GLY A 69 -3.51 2.43 -2.55
C GLY A 69 -4.18 2.59 -1.17
N PRO A 70 -3.82 1.79 -0.15
CA PRO A 70 -4.38 1.93 1.20
C PRO A 70 -4.11 3.31 1.80
N ILE A 71 -2.90 3.85 1.61
CA ILE A 71 -2.52 5.18 2.09
C ILE A 71 -3.44 6.28 1.55
N LEU A 72 -3.67 6.30 0.23
CA LEU A 72 -4.54 7.30 -0.40
C LEU A 72 -6.01 7.10 -0.03
N ASN A 73 -6.42 5.88 0.34
CA ASN A 73 -7.73 5.62 0.93
C ASN A 73 -7.86 6.21 2.35
N TRP A 74 -6.79 6.23 3.14
CA TRP A 74 -6.76 6.91 4.45
C TRP A 74 -6.67 8.44 4.31
N MET A 75 -6.15 8.95 3.19
CA MET A 75 -6.04 10.37 2.90
C MET A 75 -7.09 10.82 1.86
N GLU A 76 -8.36 10.55 2.14
CA GLU A 76 -9.45 10.74 1.17
C GLU A 76 -9.48 12.19 0.58
N GLY A 77 -9.57 12.27 -0.74
CA GLY A 77 -9.55 13.53 -1.50
C GLY A 77 -8.18 14.23 -1.54
N ASP A 78 -7.09 13.54 -1.21
CA ASP A 78 -5.72 13.98 -1.44
C ASP A 78 -5.06 13.17 -2.56
N ARG A 79 -3.91 13.62 -3.04
CA ARG A 79 -3.07 12.87 -3.99
C ARG A 79 -1.61 13.26 -3.83
N VAL A 80 -0.72 12.43 -4.33
CA VAL A 80 0.70 12.80 -4.42
C VAL A 80 0.88 13.96 -5.41
N GLU A 81 1.60 14.99 -4.99
CA GLU A 81 1.98 16.16 -5.79
C GLU A 81 3.41 16.06 -6.30
N SER A 82 4.32 15.54 -5.49
CA SER A 82 5.72 15.39 -5.88
C SER A 82 6.38 14.22 -5.17
N VAL A 83 7.41 13.67 -5.79
CA VAL A 83 8.21 12.57 -5.23
C VAL A 83 9.70 12.84 -5.36
N CYS A 84 10.49 12.31 -4.43
CA CYS A 84 11.92 12.08 -4.63
C CYS A 84 12.27 10.61 -4.33
N CYS A 85 13.22 10.03 -5.05
CA CYS A 85 13.54 8.61 -4.93
C CYS A 85 15.05 8.35 -4.84
N ALA A 86 15.42 7.40 -3.98
CA ALA A 86 16.78 6.92 -3.81
C ALA A 86 16.80 5.38 -3.81
N GLY A 87 17.89 4.81 -4.32
CA GLY A 87 18.12 3.37 -4.37
C GLY A 87 19.31 2.95 -3.50
N SER A 88 19.29 1.71 -3.04
CA SER A 88 20.38 1.13 -2.24
C SER A 88 21.60 0.71 -3.06
N GLY A 89 21.51 0.71 -4.40
CA GLY A 89 22.45 0.02 -5.27
C GLY A 89 22.14 -1.48 -5.40
N ARG A 90 23.08 -2.22 -5.99
CA ARG A 90 22.91 -3.61 -6.42
C ARG A 90 23.75 -4.52 -5.52
N HIS A 91 23.12 -5.37 -4.72
CA HIS A 91 23.83 -6.29 -3.82
C HIS A 91 23.38 -7.73 -3.99
N ASN A 92 22.10 -7.96 -4.30
CA ASN A 92 21.54 -9.29 -4.50
C ASN A 92 21.67 -9.80 -5.93
N ARG A 93 21.63 -11.13 -6.06
CA ARG A 93 21.61 -11.87 -7.33
C ARG A 93 20.29 -12.64 -7.45
N ASP A 94 19.94 -13.03 -8.67
CA ASP A 94 18.83 -13.97 -8.89
C ASP A 94 19.17 -15.37 -8.34
N LEU A 95 18.18 -16.27 -8.32
CA LEU A 95 18.36 -17.64 -7.78
C LEU A 95 19.40 -18.49 -8.53
N LYS A 96 19.90 -18.04 -9.68
CA LYS A 96 20.97 -18.70 -10.46
C LYS A 96 22.31 -17.96 -10.37
N GLY A 97 22.41 -16.95 -9.51
CA GLY A 97 23.62 -16.17 -9.30
C GLY A 97 23.89 -15.09 -10.35
N LYS A 98 22.92 -14.76 -11.22
CA LYS A 98 23.09 -13.66 -12.18
C LYS A 98 22.79 -12.32 -11.53
N GLU A 99 23.50 -11.29 -11.98
CA GLU A 99 23.28 -9.91 -11.54
C GLU A 99 21.95 -9.38 -12.08
N MET A 100 21.35 -8.46 -11.31
CA MET A 100 20.16 -7.70 -11.68
C MET A 100 20.53 -6.22 -11.70
N ALA A 101 20.03 -5.48 -12.69
CA ALA A 101 20.43 -4.10 -12.94
C ALA A 101 19.66 -3.05 -12.11
N GLY A 102 18.53 -3.41 -11.49
CA GLY A 102 17.80 -2.51 -10.59
C GLY A 102 18.45 -2.46 -9.22
N ASP A 103 18.09 -1.44 -8.44
CA ASP A 103 18.46 -1.38 -7.02
C ASP A 103 17.72 -2.48 -6.24
N ASP A 104 18.35 -3.06 -5.23
CA ASP A 104 17.69 -4.07 -4.38
C ASP A 104 16.53 -3.47 -3.59
N VAL A 105 16.73 -2.23 -3.14
CA VAL A 105 15.75 -1.42 -2.42
C VAL A 105 15.65 -0.07 -3.10
N ALA A 106 14.42 0.35 -3.36
CA ALA A 106 14.11 1.74 -3.69
C ALA A 106 13.20 2.32 -2.60
N VAL A 107 13.49 3.55 -2.18
CA VAL A 107 12.65 4.33 -1.28
C VAL A 107 12.27 5.61 -1.99
N MET A 108 10.98 5.95 -1.97
CA MET A 108 10.51 7.28 -2.37
C MET A 108 9.82 7.99 -1.21
N LEU A 109 10.09 9.28 -1.10
CA LEU A 109 9.28 10.20 -0.30
C LEU A 109 8.28 10.87 -1.23
N CYS A 110 7.06 11.04 -0.76
CA CYS A 110 6.00 11.73 -1.49
C CYS A 110 5.50 12.91 -0.65
N LYS A 111 5.29 14.05 -1.30
CA LYS A 111 4.52 15.17 -0.76
C LYS A 111 3.17 15.21 -1.45
N THR A 112 2.11 15.34 -0.66
CA THR A 112 0.75 15.42 -1.18
C THR A 112 0.31 16.87 -1.38
N VAL A 113 -0.79 17.07 -2.10
CA VAL A 113 -1.38 18.41 -2.33
C VAL A 113 -1.80 19.06 -1.01
N LYS A 114 -2.30 18.26 -0.05
CA LYS A 114 -2.66 18.77 1.29
C LYS A 114 -1.46 18.89 2.24
N GLY A 115 -0.23 18.61 1.79
CA GLY A 115 1.00 18.81 2.54
C GLY A 115 1.47 17.62 3.39
N HIS A 116 0.75 16.49 3.35
CA HIS A 116 1.12 15.27 4.06
C HIS A 116 2.42 14.67 3.51
N LEU A 117 3.11 13.87 4.33
CA LEU A 117 4.34 13.17 3.95
C LEU A 117 4.12 11.65 3.94
N ILE A 118 4.52 11.01 2.86
CA ILE A 118 4.42 9.55 2.68
C ILE A 118 5.81 8.99 2.38
N LYS A 119 6.18 7.85 2.98
CA LYS A 119 7.38 7.07 2.61
C LYS A 119 6.96 5.73 2.03
N ILE A 120 7.42 5.42 0.81
CA ILE A 120 7.20 4.12 0.19
C ILE A 120 8.53 3.40 -0.02
N ARG A 121 8.58 2.10 0.28
CA ARG A 121 9.73 1.23 0.01
C ARG A 121 9.32 0.02 -0.85
N THR A 122 10.13 -0.34 -1.83
CA THR A 122 10.01 -1.63 -2.54
C THR A 122 11.29 -2.44 -2.45
N ASP A 123 11.15 -3.75 -2.25
CA ASP A 123 12.25 -4.73 -2.17
C ASP A 123 11.77 -6.10 -2.66
N PHE A 124 12.35 -6.59 -3.77
CA PHE A 124 11.92 -7.84 -4.42
C PHE A 124 12.92 -8.99 -4.32
N ALA A 125 14.08 -8.73 -3.73
CA ALA A 125 15.26 -9.60 -3.86
C ALA A 125 16.01 -9.87 -2.56
N SER A 126 15.77 -9.08 -1.51
CA SER A 126 16.39 -9.30 -0.21
C SER A 126 15.82 -10.55 0.47
N PRO A 127 16.64 -11.29 1.24
CA PRO A 127 16.18 -12.41 2.05
C PRO A 127 15.34 -11.90 3.22
N HIS A 128 14.04 -11.73 3.01
CA HIS A 128 13.11 -11.19 3.99
C HIS A 128 11.73 -11.86 3.85
N PRO A 129 11.01 -12.17 4.95
CA PRO A 129 9.60 -12.57 4.89
C PRO A 129 8.74 -11.52 4.17
N TYR A 130 7.60 -11.92 3.62
CA TYR A 130 6.68 -10.96 3.00
C TYR A 130 6.25 -9.89 4.01
N SER A 131 6.23 -8.62 3.60
CA SER A 131 5.80 -7.54 4.49
C SER A 131 5.33 -6.30 3.74
N LEU A 132 4.30 -5.64 4.29
CA LEU A 132 3.81 -4.35 3.81
C LEU A 132 4.11 -3.18 4.78
N ASN A 133 4.43 -3.46 6.06
CA ASN A 133 4.92 -2.49 7.06
C ASN A 133 4.23 -1.12 7.03
N PHE A 134 2.89 -1.11 7.07
CA PHE A 134 2.17 0.16 7.12
C PHE A 134 2.37 0.85 8.45
N THR A 135 2.53 2.17 8.41
CA THR A 135 2.38 3.03 9.58
C THR A 135 1.49 4.19 9.25
N LEU A 136 0.71 4.68 10.21
CA LEU A 136 -0.13 5.85 10.04
C LEU A 136 -0.07 6.70 11.30
N GLN A 137 0.16 7.99 11.12
CA GLN A 137 0.24 8.96 12.20
C GLN A 137 -0.77 10.09 11.96
N GLY A 138 -1.63 10.29 12.95
CA GLY A 138 -2.44 11.50 13.08
C GLY A 138 -2.20 12.22 14.39
N THR A 139 -2.92 13.32 14.62
CA THR A 139 -2.80 14.12 15.84
C THR A 139 -3.34 13.41 17.08
N ASN A 140 -4.23 12.43 16.90
CA ASN A 140 -4.90 11.75 18.01
C ASN A 140 -4.59 10.25 18.14
N ALA A 141 -4.10 9.60 17.07
CA ALA A 141 -3.79 8.18 17.09
C ALA A 141 -2.60 7.83 16.17
N ALA A 142 -2.04 6.65 16.43
CA ALA A 142 -1.02 6.02 15.60
C ALA A 142 -1.40 4.56 15.31
N TYR A 143 -0.98 4.04 14.15
CA TYR A 143 -1.14 2.65 13.74
C TYR A 143 0.16 2.10 13.20
N GLU A 144 0.47 0.85 13.55
CA GLU A 144 1.58 0.06 13.02
C GLU A 144 1.06 -1.31 12.59
N GLY A 145 1.24 -1.64 11.31
CA GLY A 145 0.83 -2.92 10.75
C GLY A 145 1.77 -4.05 11.13
N SER A 146 1.24 -5.27 11.21
CA SER A 146 2.06 -6.44 11.56
C SER A 146 3.00 -6.86 10.43
N HIS A 147 4.03 -7.64 10.80
CA HIS A 147 4.86 -8.35 9.84
C HIS A 147 4.21 -9.68 9.47
N PHE A 148 3.70 -9.81 8.23
CA PHE A 148 3.14 -11.07 7.73
C PHE A 148 4.12 -12.24 7.89
N SER A 149 3.95 -13.02 8.95
CA SER A 149 4.79 -14.18 9.23
C SER A 149 3.93 -15.42 9.40
N LYS A 150 4.23 -16.45 8.60
CA LYS A 150 3.54 -17.74 8.73
C LYS A 150 3.68 -18.27 10.16
N ASN A 151 2.54 -18.63 10.76
CA ASN A 151 2.46 -19.19 12.12
C ASN A 151 2.87 -18.24 13.25
N GLN A 152 2.77 -16.93 13.05
CA GLN A 152 2.77 -15.95 14.14
C GLN A 152 1.44 -15.21 14.13
N ASP A 153 0.97 -14.81 15.31
CA ASP A 153 -0.20 -13.95 15.40
C ASP A 153 0.18 -12.60 14.79
N ASP A 154 -0.38 -12.30 13.62
CA ASP A 154 -0.31 -11.00 12.99
C ASP A 154 -1.13 -10.03 13.85
N ILE A 155 -0.44 -9.27 14.71
CA ILE A 155 -1.07 -8.26 15.56
C ILE A 155 -0.78 -6.89 14.95
N ASP A 156 -1.77 -6.36 14.25
CA ASP A 156 -1.86 -4.95 13.93
C ASP A 156 -2.01 -4.15 15.24
N PHE A 157 -1.25 -3.07 15.38
CA PHE A 157 -1.19 -2.26 16.59
C PHE A 157 -1.81 -0.88 16.38
N ILE A 158 -2.50 -0.39 17.40
CA ILE A 158 -3.04 0.97 17.43
C ILE A 158 -2.85 1.60 18.79
N TRP A 159 -2.67 2.92 18.81
CA TRP A 159 -2.60 3.70 20.04
C TRP A 159 -3.42 4.97 19.86
N ILE A 160 -4.32 5.23 20.80
CA ILE A 160 -5.27 6.36 20.77
C ILE A 160 -5.10 7.17 22.04
N ASN A 161 -4.92 8.48 21.92
CA ASN A 161 -4.86 9.40 23.06
C ASN A 161 -6.06 9.22 23.99
N GLU A 162 -5.80 9.27 25.30
CA GLU A 162 -6.81 9.20 26.37
C GLU A 162 -7.60 7.86 26.46
N GLU A 163 -7.42 6.94 25.51
CA GLU A 163 -8.04 5.61 25.51
C GLU A 163 -7.04 4.48 25.75
N SER A 164 -5.89 4.50 25.06
CA SER A 164 -4.84 3.49 25.21
C SER A 164 -3.96 3.74 26.44
N GLU A 165 -3.41 2.68 27.02
CA GLU A 165 -2.44 2.81 28.12
C GLU A 165 -1.17 3.52 27.64
N LYS A 166 -0.66 4.49 28.42
CA LYS A 166 0.52 5.26 28.03
C LYS A 166 1.74 4.34 27.85
N GLY A 167 2.36 4.41 26.67
CA GLY A 167 3.57 3.64 26.35
C GLY A 167 3.31 2.18 25.97
N ARG A 168 2.05 1.81 25.69
CA ARG A 168 1.66 0.46 25.33
C ARG A 168 0.65 0.48 24.18
N TRP A 169 0.97 -0.23 23.10
CA TRP A 169 0.08 -0.46 21.99
C TRP A 169 -1.13 -1.33 22.37
N ASP A 170 -2.31 -1.01 21.83
CA ASP A 170 -3.47 -1.88 21.81
C ASP A 170 -3.44 -2.76 20.55
N SER A 171 -4.03 -3.95 20.65
CA SER A 171 -4.31 -4.76 19.45
C SER A 171 -5.46 -4.13 18.67
N LEU A 172 -5.30 -4.00 17.35
CA LEU A 172 -6.35 -3.49 16.46
C LEU A 172 -7.63 -4.34 16.53
N SER A 173 -7.49 -5.64 16.84
CA SER A 173 -8.63 -6.56 17.00
C SER A 173 -9.68 -6.10 18.02
N LYS A 174 -9.27 -5.31 19.03
CA LYS A 174 -10.17 -4.68 20.02
C LYS A 174 -11.26 -3.81 19.35
N TYR A 175 -10.98 -3.29 18.16
CA TYR A 175 -11.80 -2.32 17.45
C TYR A 175 -12.63 -2.92 16.30
N GLU A 176 -12.46 -4.22 16.02
CA GLU A 176 -13.09 -4.88 14.88
C GLU A 176 -14.61 -4.87 14.89
N GLU A 177 -15.23 -5.08 16.05
CA GLU A 177 -16.69 -5.12 16.16
C GLU A 177 -17.32 -3.80 15.67
N LYS A 178 -16.70 -2.67 16.01
CA LYS A 178 -17.19 -1.34 15.66
C LYS A 178 -16.88 -0.96 14.22
N TYR A 179 -15.63 -1.15 13.80
CA TYR A 179 -15.12 -0.52 12.56
C TYR A 179 -14.94 -1.48 11.37
N THR A 180 -15.22 -2.79 11.51
CA THR A 180 -15.20 -3.68 10.33
C THR A 180 -16.25 -3.22 9.32
N PRO A 181 -15.91 -2.91 8.06
CA PRO A 181 -16.90 -2.47 7.07
C PRO A 181 -17.93 -3.56 6.74
N LYS A 182 -19.13 -3.15 6.32
CA LYS A 182 -20.21 -4.06 5.92
C LYS A 182 -19.75 -5.11 4.90
N LEU A 183 -18.98 -4.71 3.88
CA LEU A 183 -18.42 -5.63 2.87
C LEU A 183 -17.70 -6.83 3.51
N TRP A 184 -16.87 -6.59 4.53
CA TRP A 184 -16.14 -7.64 5.25
C TRP A 184 -17.04 -8.48 6.17
N ARG A 185 -18.08 -7.87 6.75
CA ARG A 185 -19.07 -8.59 7.58
C ARG A 185 -19.92 -9.56 6.75
N ASP A 186 -20.18 -9.21 5.50
CA ASP A 186 -21.11 -9.94 4.64
C ASP A 186 -20.45 -11.05 3.80
N ILE A 187 -19.12 -11.02 3.61
CA ILE A 187 -18.39 -12.13 2.97
C ILE A 187 -18.30 -13.35 3.88
N ASP A 188 -18.58 -14.53 3.30
CA ASP A 188 -18.57 -15.82 3.99
C ASP A 188 -17.20 -16.17 4.61
N GLU A 189 -17.21 -17.00 5.64
CA GLU A 189 -16.00 -17.42 6.37
C GLU A 189 -14.97 -18.09 5.46
N LYS A 190 -15.42 -18.89 4.48
CA LYS A 190 -14.52 -19.48 3.47
C LYS A 190 -13.89 -18.43 2.56
N ALA A 191 -14.61 -17.34 2.28
CA ALA A 191 -14.08 -16.23 1.48
C ALA A 191 -13.01 -15.45 2.27
N ARG A 192 -13.19 -15.27 3.58
CA ARG A 192 -12.24 -14.56 4.45
C ARG A 192 -10.86 -15.21 4.56
N THR A 193 -10.74 -16.50 4.23
CA THR A 193 -9.48 -17.26 4.27
C THR A 193 -8.92 -17.60 2.89
N SER A 194 -9.58 -17.16 1.82
CA SER A 194 -9.18 -17.40 0.43
C SER A 194 -8.30 -16.27 -0.12
N GLY A 195 -7.42 -16.57 -1.06
CA GLY A 195 -6.52 -15.58 -1.67
C GLY A 195 -5.63 -14.87 -0.64
N HIS A 196 -5.37 -13.58 -0.84
CA HIS A 196 -4.56 -12.74 0.06
C HIS A 196 -5.34 -12.34 1.33
N GLY A 197 -5.74 -13.34 2.13
CA GLY A 197 -6.49 -13.13 3.37
C GLY A 197 -7.92 -12.63 3.18
N GLY A 198 -8.55 -12.96 2.04
CA GLY A 198 -9.93 -12.64 1.66
C GLY A 198 -10.11 -11.36 0.84
N SER A 199 -9.08 -10.53 0.74
CA SER A 199 -9.11 -9.26 -0.01
C SER A 199 -9.46 -9.43 -1.49
N ASP A 200 -8.98 -10.51 -2.13
CA ASP A 200 -9.30 -10.84 -3.53
C ASP A 200 -10.79 -11.08 -3.75
N VAL A 201 -11.50 -11.65 -2.77
CA VAL A 201 -12.94 -11.86 -2.85
C VAL A 201 -13.67 -10.55 -2.60
N ALA A 202 -13.22 -9.75 -1.62
CA ALA A 202 -13.83 -8.47 -1.28
C ALA A 202 -13.80 -7.48 -2.47
N ILE A 203 -12.65 -7.31 -3.13
CA ILE A 203 -12.53 -6.42 -4.29
C ILE A 203 -13.43 -6.84 -5.46
N MET A 204 -13.50 -8.14 -5.75
CA MET A 204 -14.33 -8.66 -6.83
C MET A 204 -15.82 -8.52 -6.51
N THR A 205 -16.20 -8.74 -5.24
CA THR A 205 -17.57 -8.54 -4.75
C THR A 205 -17.99 -7.08 -4.93
N ASP A 206 -17.18 -6.14 -4.46
CA ASP A 206 -17.48 -4.71 -4.52
C ASP A 206 -17.52 -4.18 -5.97
N PHE A 207 -16.66 -4.70 -6.85
CA PHE A 207 -16.73 -4.42 -8.29
C PHE A 207 -18.06 -4.88 -8.89
N ILE A 208 -18.46 -6.14 -8.65
CA ILE A 208 -19.70 -6.71 -9.19
C ILE A 208 -20.92 -5.97 -8.64
N ASP A 209 -20.96 -5.71 -7.33
CA ASP A 209 -22.06 -4.99 -6.67
C ASP A 209 -22.19 -3.57 -7.22
N SER A 210 -21.06 -2.88 -7.48
CA SER A 210 -21.06 -1.56 -8.11
C SER A 210 -21.70 -1.58 -9.50
N LEU A 211 -21.50 -2.65 -10.28
CA LEU A 211 -22.16 -2.81 -11.58
C LEU A 211 -23.66 -3.07 -11.45
N TYR A 212 -24.08 -3.95 -10.54
CA TYR A 212 -25.50 -4.28 -10.34
C TYR A 212 -26.30 -3.11 -9.76
N GLU A 213 -25.71 -2.33 -8.86
CA GLU A 213 -26.38 -1.21 -8.20
C GLU A 213 -26.22 0.12 -8.96
N GLY A 214 -25.46 0.14 -10.06
CA GLY A 214 -25.21 1.35 -10.84
C GLY A 214 -24.39 2.40 -10.09
N ARG A 215 -23.58 1.98 -9.11
CA ARG A 215 -22.66 2.84 -8.35
C ARG A 215 -21.32 2.99 -9.10
N THR A 216 -20.60 4.07 -8.83
CA THR A 216 -19.23 4.23 -9.35
C THR A 216 -18.30 3.24 -8.66
N VAL A 217 -17.46 2.55 -9.43
CA VAL A 217 -16.45 1.65 -8.87
C VAL A 217 -15.45 2.42 -8.00
N PRO A 218 -15.04 1.85 -6.86
CA PRO A 218 -14.31 2.58 -5.82
C PRO A 218 -12.82 2.84 -6.14
N ILE A 219 -12.24 2.10 -7.08
CA ILE A 219 -10.88 2.33 -7.62
C ILE A 219 -10.99 2.61 -9.12
N ASP A 220 -11.57 3.75 -9.45
CA ASP A 220 -11.72 4.21 -10.84
C ASP A 220 -10.36 4.52 -11.49
N ILE A 221 -10.40 4.99 -12.75
CA ILE A 221 -9.19 5.32 -13.51
C ILE A 221 -8.33 6.41 -12.83
N TYR A 222 -8.95 7.39 -12.17
CA TYR A 222 -8.22 8.49 -11.55
C TYR A 222 -7.49 8.02 -10.30
N LYS A 223 -8.16 7.26 -9.42
CA LYS A 223 -7.50 6.65 -8.26
C LYS A 223 -6.41 5.67 -8.68
N SER A 224 -6.62 4.93 -9.76
CA SER A 224 -5.60 4.03 -10.32
C SER A 224 -4.35 4.79 -10.75
N LEU A 225 -4.52 5.94 -11.41
CA LEU A 225 -3.41 6.80 -11.82
C LEU A 225 -2.75 7.50 -10.63
N ASP A 226 -3.52 7.96 -9.64
CA ASP A 226 -3.00 8.61 -8.43
C ASP A 226 -2.01 7.71 -7.66
N MET A 227 -2.19 6.39 -7.69
CA MET A 227 -1.26 5.44 -7.06
C MET A 227 -0.20 4.86 -8.01
N THR A 228 -0.37 5.00 -9.33
CA THR A 228 0.57 4.47 -10.34
C THR A 228 1.61 5.50 -10.77
N LEU A 229 1.18 6.74 -11.05
CA LEU A 229 2.05 7.80 -11.56
C LEU A 229 3.23 8.14 -10.61
N PRO A 230 3.06 8.16 -9.27
CA PRO A 230 4.20 8.40 -8.37
C PRO A 230 5.33 7.38 -8.55
N GLY A 231 4.98 6.11 -8.78
CA GLY A 231 5.96 5.05 -9.05
C GLY A 231 6.73 5.30 -10.35
N LEU A 232 6.07 5.77 -11.41
CA LEU A 232 6.74 6.13 -12.67
C LEU A 232 7.68 7.33 -12.50
N VAL A 233 7.22 8.40 -11.85
CA VAL A 233 8.03 9.60 -11.59
C VAL A 233 9.21 9.30 -10.65
N SER A 234 9.07 8.33 -9.75
CA SER A 234 10.18 7.87 -8.91
C SER A 234 11.36 7.32 -9.73
N GLN A 235 11.08 6.71 -10.89
CA GLN A 235 12.12 6.19 -11.80
C GLN A 235 12.87 7.33 -12.49
N GLU A 236 12.22 8.46 -12.76
CA GLU A 236 12.88 9.66 -13.28
C GLU A 236 13.73 10.31 -12.18
N SER A 237 13.16 10.48 -10.98
CA SER A 237 13.83 11.11 -9.85
C SER A 237 15.13 10.40 -9.47
N ILE A 238 15.14 9.07 -9.39
CA ILE A 238 16.35 8.31 -9.06
C ILE A 238 17.44 8.41 -10.15
N LEU A 239 17.07 8.59 -11.41
CA LEU A 239 18.01 8.80 -12.51
C LEU A 239 18.61 10.22 -12.49
N GLU A 240 17.87 11.18 -11.91
CA GLU A 240 18.30 12.55 -11.69
C GLU A 240 18.89 12.79 -10.29
N ASN A 241 19.48 11.76 -9.67
CA ASN A 241 20.12 11.82 -8.35
C ASN A 241 19.18 12.22 -7.20
N GLY A 242 17.91 11.83 -7.28
CA GLY A 242 16.94 11.97 -6.20
C GLY A 242 16.35 13.37 -6.05
N VAL A 243 16.31 14.16 -7.13
CA VAL A 243 15.60 15.45 -7.13
C VAL A 243 14.10 15.26 -6.91
N TRP A 244 13.44 16.25 -6.30
CA TRP A 244 11.99 16.26 -6.21
C TRP A 244 11.39 16.56 -7.58
N LEU A 245 10.52 15.68 -8.08
CA LEU A 245 9.82 15.83 -9.35
C LEU A 245 8.31 15.89 -9.13
N PRO A 246 7.58 16.73 -9.91
CA PRO A 246 6.14 16.80 -9.82
C PRO A 246 5.49 15.53 -10.39
N VAL A 247 4.41 15.09 -9.75
CA VAL A 247 3.53 14.04 -10.28
C VAL A 247 2.40 14.71 -11.06
N PRO A 248 2.18 14.36 -12.35
CA PRO A 248 1.10 14.92 -13.15
C PRO A 248 -0.28 14.68 -12.53
N ASP A 249 -1.19 15.64 -12.65
CA ASP A 249 -2.59 15.45 -12.27
C ASP A 249 -3.38 14.88 -13.47
N PRO A 250 -3.85 13.62 -13.40
CA PRO A 250 -4.58 13.02 -14.51
C PRO A 250 -5.95 13.67 -14.78
N ARG A 251 -6.43 14.53 -13.88
CA ARG A 251 -7.69 15.27 -14.04
C ARG A 251 -7.55 16.49 -14.95
N GLU A 252 -6.32 16.88 -15.27
CA GLU A 252 -6.00 18.02 -16.15
C GLU A 252 -5.68 17.59 -17.60
N TRP A 253 -5.87 16.30 -17.93
CA TRP A 253 -5.58 15.72 -19.25
C TRP A 253 -6.75 15.81 -20.24
#